data_AF-A0A964UHT1-F1
#
_entry.id   AF-A0A964UHT1-F1
#
_cell.length_a   1.000
_cell.length_b   1.000
_cell.length_c   1.000
_cell.angle_alpha   90.00
_cell.angle_beta   90.00
_cell.angle_gamma   90.00
#
_symmetry.space_group_name_H-M   'P 1'
#
loop_
_entity.id
_entity.type
_entity.pdbx_description
1 polymer ?
#
loop_
_entity_poly.entity_id
_entity_poly.type
_entity_poly.pdbx_seq_one_letter_code
_entity_poly.pdbx_strand_id
1 'polypeptide(L)'
;MTTLPPIRDIIARHGLSASKALGQNFLLDEQLLGRIAALPGDVADRPVLEVGPGPGGLTRALLRAGARVTAIETDRRCLPALAELGEAFPGRLTVIEGDAMTRDHAEVMGAEPFAVVSNLPYNVGTALFVKW
;
A
#
# COMPACT_ATOMS: atom_id res chain seq x y z
N MET A 1 1.62 18.14 -10.70
CA MET A 1 1.31 17.33 -9.51
C MET A 1 -0.10 16.78 -9.70
N THR A 2 -0.28 15.46 -9.69
CA THR A 2 -1.60 14.84 -9.85
C THR A 2 -2.46 15.17 -8.62
N THR A 3 -3.48 16.00 -8.79
CA THR A 3 -4.42 16.32 -7.72
C THR A 3 -5.32 15.13 -7.48
N LEU A 4 -5.17 14.48 -6.33
CA LEU A 4 -5.98 13.33 -5.94
C LEU A 4 -7.05 13.77 -4.94
N PRO A 5 -8.27 13.19 -4.99
CA PRO A 5 -9.28 13.45 -3.97
C PRO A 5 -8.79 12.99 -2.59
N PRO A 6 -9.20 13.67 -1.50
CA PRO A 6 -8.93 13.22 -0.14
C PRO A 6 -9.27 11.74 0.09
N ILE A 7 -8.47 11.05 0.90
CA ILE A 7 -8.66 9.61 1.16
C ILE A 7 -10.05 9.28 1.73
N ARG A 8 -10.62 10.19 2.54
CA ARG A 8 -11.98 10.04 3.08
C ARG A 8 -13.06 9.99 1.98
N ASP A 9 -12.85 10.70 0.87
CA ASP A 9 -13.81 10.78 -0.22
C ASP A 9 -13.75 9.48 -1.04
N ILE A 10 -12.54 8.91 -1.21
CA ILE A 10 -12.34 7.58 -1.78
C ILE A 10 -13.04 6.51 -0.93
N ILE A 11 -12.83 6.54 0.40
CA ILE A 11 -13.48 5.62 1.33
C ILE A 11 -15.00 5.71 1.20
N ALA A 12 -15.57 6.92 1.20
CA ALA A 12 -17.00 7.12 1.06
C ALA A 12 -17.55 6.63 -0.29
N ARG A 13 -16.87 6.96 -1.41
CA ARG A 13 -17.28 6.58 -2.77
C ARG A 13 -17.36 5.07 -2.94
N HIS A 14 -16.39 4.33 -2.40
CA HIS A 14 -16.34 2.87 -2.52
C HIS A 14 -17.02 2.14 -1.35
N GLY A 15 -17.69 2.87 -0.43
CA GLY A 15 -18.35 2.29 0.73
C GLY A 15 -17.41 1.51 1.65
N LEU A 16 -16.14 1.93 1.72
CA LEU A 16 -15.12 1.25 2.50
C LEU A 16 -15.32 1.53 3.99
N SER A 17 -15.12 0.48 4.78
CA SER A 17 -15.04 0.58 6.23
C SER A 17 -13.99 -0.40 6.73
N ALA A 18 -13.27 0.02 7.78
CA ALA A 18 -12.26 -0.82 8.40
C ALA A 18 -12.92 -2.09 8.95
N SER A 19 -12.47 -3.25 8.48
CA SER A 19 -12.92 -4.54 8.97
C SER A 19 -12.08 -5.01 10.16
N LYS A 20 -12.72 -5.18 11.32
CA LYS A 20 -12.07 -5.78 12.50
C LYS A 20 -11.59 -7.22 12.23
N ALA A 21 -12.34 -7.99 11.45
CA ALA A 21 -11.99 -9.37 11.10
C ALA A 21 -10.71 -9.45 10.27
N LEU A 22 -10.43 -8.41 9.48
CA LEU A 22 -9.20 -8.29 8.69
C LEU A 22 -8.10 -7.50 9.43
N GLY A 23 -8.33 -7.10 10.68
CA GLY A 23 -7.36 -6.30 11.45
C GLY A 23 -7.08 -4.90 10.89
N GLN A 24 -7.96 -4.36 10.05
CA GLN A 24 -7.73 -3.11 9.32
C GLN A 24 -7.88 -1.88 10.24
N ASN A 25 -6.97 -0.92 10.06
CA ASN A 25 -7.06 0.43 10.60
C ASN A 25 -6.56 1.41 9.55
N PHE A 26 -7.44 2.25 9.02
CA PHE A 26 -7.08 3.18 7.94
C PHE A 26 -6.47 4.45 8.51
N LEU A 27 -5.24 4.76 8.10
CA LEU A 27 -4.60 6.04 8.38
C LEU A 27 -5.14 7.10 7.40
N LEU A 28 -5.64 8.22 7.95
CA LEU A 28 -6.24 9.29 7.16
C LEU A 28 -5.41 10.59 7.17
N ASP A 29 -4.43 10.69 8.06
CA ASP A 29 -3.55 11.86 8.20
C ASP A 29 -2.44 11.82 7.12
N GLU A 30 -2.55 12.71 6.13
CA GLU A 30 -1.58 12.80 5.03
C GLU A 30 -0.17 13.19 5.49
N GLN A 31 -0.02 13.97 6.57
CA GLN A 31 1.28 14.37 7.10
C GLN A 31 1.96 13.20 7.81
N LEU A 32 1.20 12.37 8.54
CA LEU A 32 1.71 11.13 9.10
C LEU A 32 2.14 10.16 7.99
N LEU A 33 1.28 9.96 6.99
CA LEU A 33 1.57 9.08 5.85
C LEU A 33 2.82 9.51 5.09
N GLY A 34 2.98 10.82 4.85
CA GLY A 34 4.19 11.37 4.23
C GLY A 34 5.45 11.11 5.05
N ARG A 35 5.37 11.24 6.39
CA ARG A 35 6.49 10.92 7.28
C ARG A 35 6.84 9.43 7.25
N ILE A 36 5.86 8.53 7.24
CA ILE A 36 6.08 7.08 7.14
C ILE A 36 6.77 6.74 5.80
N ALA A 37 6.29 7.31 4.69
CA ALA A 37 6.87 7.09 3.36
C ALA A 37 8.33 7.54 3.25
N ALA A 38 8.77 8.50 4.08
CA ALA A 38 10.14 9.01 4.10
C ALA A 38 11.10 8.22 5.01
N LEU A 39 10.60 7.38 5.93
CA LEU A 39 11.42 6.57 6.84
C LEU A 39 12.51 5.72 6.16
N PRO A 40 12.26 5.03 5.02
CA PRO A 40 13.30 4.24 4.34
C PRO A 40 14.39 5.07 3.65
N GLY A 41 14.34 6.40 3.72
CA GLY A 41 15.22 7.33 3.02
C GLY A 41 14.66 7.77 1.66
N ASP A 42 15.54 8.09 0.72
CA ASP A 42 15.12 8.37 -0.65
C ASP A 42 14.52 7.10 -1.30
N VAL A 43 13.30 7.26 -1.81
CA VAL A 43 12.53 6.20 -2.46
C VAL A 43 12.24 6.51 -3.92
N ALA A 44 12.80 7.57 -4.49
CA ALA A 44 12.66 7.87 -5.91
C ALA A 44 13.13 6.68 -6.76
N ASP A 45 12.23 6.19 -7.64
CA ASP A 45 12.42 5.01 -8.50
C ASP A 45 12.73 3.68 -7.77
N ARG A 46 12.71 3.68 -6.43
CA ARG A 46 13.01 2.50 -5.61
C ARG A 46 11.81 1.52 -5.58
N PRO A 47 12.05 0.21 -5.70
CA PRO A 47 11.02 -0.80 -5.44
C PRO A 47 10.57 -0.77 -3.99
N VAL A 48 9.25 -0.69 -3.78
CA VAL A 48 8.63 -0.76 -2.46
C VAL A 48 7.54 -1.82 -2.48
N LEU A 49 7.62 -2.76 -1.55
CA LEU A 49 6.54 -3.68 -1.25
C LEU A 49 5.65 -3.07 -0.15
N GLU A 50 4.35 -2.97 -0.43
CA GLU A 50 3.33 -2.60 0.54
C GLU A 50 2.34 -3.75 0.76
N VAL A 51 2.22 -4.23 1.99
CA VAL A 51 1.25 -5.26 2.38
C VAL A 51 0.06 -4.61 3.06
N GLY A 52 -1.15 -4.91 2.57
CA GLY A 52 -2.41 -4.39 3.10
C GLY A 52 -2.57 -2.87 2.92
N PRO A 53 -2.49 -2.34 1.70
CA PRO A 53 -2.62 -0.90 1.43
C PRO A 53 -3.99 -0.32 1.85
N GLY A 54 -5.04 -1.15 1.97
CA GLY A 54 -6.41 -0.71 2.23
C GLY A 54 -6.87 0.30 1.17
N PRO A 55 -7.44 1.46 1.58
CA PRO A 55 -7.90 2.48 0.62
C PRO A 55 -6.76 3.21 -0.12
N GLY A 56 -5.49 2.86 0.12
CA GLY A 56 -4.34 3.42 -0.59
C GLY A 56 -3.81 4.73 0.00
N GLY A 57 -3.96 4.93 1.32
CA GLY A 57 -3.44 6.11 2.02
C GLY A 57 -1.91 6.18 1.95
N LEU A 58 -1.23 5.11 2.38
CA LEU A 58 0.23 5.01 2.37
C LEU A 58 0.78 4.80 0.97
N THR A 59 0.14 3.96 0.15
CA THR A 59 0.41 3.81 -1.28
C THR A 59 0.55 5.15 -1.99
N ARG A 60 -0.41 6.07 -1.76
CA ARG A 60 -0.40 7.41 -2.34
C ARG A 60 0.81 8.24 -1.89
N ALA A 61 1.18 8.16 -0.62
CA ALA A 61 2.34 8.89 -0.10
C ALA A 61 3.64 8.36 -0.73
N LEU A 62 3.79 7.04 -0.85
CA LEU A 62 4.91 6.38 -1.51
C LEU A 62 5.01 6.77 -3.00
N LEU A 63 3.88 6.73 -3.73
CA LEU A 63 3.82 7.14 -5.14
C LEU A 63 4.16 8.62 -5.34
N ARG A 64 3.66 9.51 -4.47
CA ARG A 64 4.03 10.94 -4.48
C ARG A 64 5.52 11.16 -4.21
N ALA A 65 6.15 10.30 -3.43
CA ALA A 65 7.60 10.31 -3.19
C ALA A 65 8.42 9.70 -4.34
N GLY A 66 7.77 9.17 -5.38
CA GLY A 66 8.42 8.64 -6.58
C GLY A 66 8.74 7.15 -6.54
N ALA A 67 8.25 6.39 -5.55
CA ALA A 67 8.48 4.95 -5.46
C ALA A 67 7.83 4.16 -6.61
N ARG A 68 8.40 2.98 -6.91
CA ARG A 68 7.74 1.91 -7.68
C ARG A 68 7.09 0.95 -6.69
N VAL A 69 5.78 1.05 -6.51
CA VAL A 69 5.06 0.32 -5.47
C VAL A 69 4.44 -0.96 -6.02
N THR A 70 4.73 -2.08 -5.38
CA THR A 70 3.95 -3.31 -5.52
C THR A 70 3.14 -3.49 -4.25
N ALA A 71 1.81 -3.50 -4.37
CA ALA A 71 0.90 -3.62 -3.24
C ALA A 71 0.18 -4.97 -3.26
N ILE A 72 0.20 -5.70 -2.15
CA ILE A 72 -0.56 -6.95 -1.97
C ILE A 72 -1.76 -6.68 -1.07
N GLU A 73 -2.97 -6.87 -1.60
CA GLU A 73 -4.23 -6.60 -0.90
C GLU A 73 -5.15 -7.83 -0.91
N THR A 74 -5.62 -8.21 0.27
CA THR A 74 -6.55 -9.34 0.45
C THR A 74 -8.01 -8.88 0.34
N ASP A 75 -8.32 -7.66 0.77
CA ASP A 75 -9.66 -7.09 0.74
C ASP A 75 -10.01 -6.56 -0.66
N ARG A 76 -10.69 -7.40 -1.44
CA ARG A 76 -11.18 -7.09 -2.79
C ARG A 76 -11.93 -5.76 -2.90
N ARG A 77 -12.57 -5.30 -1.81
CA ARG A 77 -13.32 -4.04 -1.80
C ARG A 77 -12.41 -2.84 -2.02
N CYS A 78 -11.13 -2.93 -1.66
CA CYS A 78 -10.15 -1.87 -1.81
C CYS A 78 -9.56 -1.77 -3.22
N LEU A 79 -9.65 -2.83 -4.04
CA LEU A 79 -9.03 -2.87 -5.36
C LEU A 79 -9.50 -1.75 -6.31
N PRO A 80 -10.79 -1.36 -6.37
CA PRO A 80 -11.21 -0.23 -7.19
C PRO A 80 -10.52 1.09 -6.83
N ALA A 81 -10.33 1.36 -5.53
CA ALA A 81 -9.63 2.55 -5.06
C ALA A 81 -8.15 2.55 -5.46
N LEU A 82 -7.50 1.37 -5.40
CA LEU A 82 -6.12 1.20 -5.81
C LEU A 82 -5.96 1.28 -7.33
N ALA A 83 -6.94 0.82 -8.10
CA ALA A 83 -6.97 0.97 -9.55
C ALA A 83 -7.04 2.45 -9.96
N GLU A 84 -7.88 3.27 -9.31
CA GLU A 84 -7.89 4.73 -9.52
C GLU A 84 -6.51 5.37 -9.26
N LEU A 85 -5.77 4.88 -8.24
CA LEU A 85 -4.39 5.32 -8.00
C LEU A 85 -3.42 4.86 -9.10
N GLY A 86 -3.59 3.64 -9.63
CA GLY A 86 -2.79 3.14 -10.74
C GLY A 86 -2.92 4.02 -11.99
N GLU A 87 -4.14 4.45 -12.32
CA GLU A 87 -4.39 5.38 -13.43
C GLU A 87 -3.77 6.76 -13.19
N ALA A 88 -3.76 7.23 -11.94
CA ALA A 88 -3.16 8.50 -11.56
C ALA A 88 -1.61 8.49 -11.56
N PHE A 89 -1.01 7.30 -11.45
CA PHE A 89 0.44 7.08 -11.49
C PHE A 89 0.82 5.92 -12.43
N PRO A 90 0.65 6.10 -13.76
CA PRO A 90 0.88 5.03 -14.72
C PRO A 90 2.28 4.42 -14.61
N GLY A 91 2.35 3.09 -14.57
CA GLY A 91 3.60 2.32 -14.51
C GLY A 91 4.34 2.38 -13.17
N ARG A 92 3.75 3.02 -12.14
CA ARG A 92 4.36 3.14 -10.81
C ARG A 92 3.72 2.25 -9.75
N LEU A 93 2.50 1.79 -9.98
CA LEU A 93 1.76 0.94 -9.05
C LEU A 93 1.41 -0.40 -9.72
N THR A 94 1.81 -1.49 -9.07
CA THR A 94 1.34 -2.85 -9.36
C THR A 94 0.50 -3.31 -8.18
N VAL A 95 -0.75 -3.74 -8.42
CA VAL A 95 -1.64 -4.26 -7.37
C VAL A 95 -1.82 -5.76 -7.58
N ILE A 96 -1.56 -6.53 -6.53
CA ILE A 96 -1.75 -7.98 -6.50
C ILE A 96 -2.86 -8.28 -5.51
N GLU A 97 -3.95 -8.86 -6.00
CA GLU A 97 -4.96 -9.42 -5.13
C GLU A 97 -4.46 -10.75 -4.51
N GLY A 98 -4.47 -10.84 -3.19
CA GLY A 98 -4.20 -12.09 -2.48
C GLY A 98 -3.63 -11.90 -1.08
N ASP A 99 -3.41 -13.03 -0.41
CA ASP A 99 -2.81 -13.06 0.92
C ASP A 99 -1.28 -13.04 0.84
N ALA A 100 -0.67 -11.98 1.37
CA ALA A 100 0.78 -11.81 1.46
C ALA A 100 1.47 -12.97 2.21
N MET A 101 0.79 -13.65 3.13
CA MET A 101 1.38 -14.79 3.86
C MET A 101 1.68 -16.01 2.97
N THR A 102 1.06 -16.07 1.79
CA THR A 102 1.10 -17.21 0.87
C THR A 102 1.99 -17.01 -0.35
N ARG A 103 2.63 -15.83 -0.47
CA ARG A 103 3.43 -15.44 -1.63
C ARG A 103 4.91 -15.42 -1.27
N ASP A 104 5.76 -15.72 -2.25
CA ASP A 104 7.17 -15.42 -2.16
C ASP A 104 7.40 -13.95 -2.54
N HIS A 105 7.80 -13.14 -1.56
CA HIS A 105 7.99 -11.71 -1.76
C HIS A 105 9.22 -11.38 -2.61
N ALA A 106 10.26 -12.22 -2.59
CA ALA A 106 11.42 -12.01 -3.45
C ALA A 106 11.04 -12.26 -4.91
N GLU A 107 10.26 -13.31 -5.19
CA GLU A 107 9.76 -13.58 -6.54
C GLU A 107 8.80 -12.49 -7.02
N VAL A 108 7.84 -12.09 -6.18
CA VAL A 108 6.89 -10.99 -6.49
C VAL A 108 7.61 -9.70 -6.83
N MET A 109 8.74 -9.42 -6.17
CA MET A 109 9.55 -8.23 -6.40
C MET A 109 10.63 -8.45 -7.47
N GLY A 110 10.62 -9.56 -8.22
CA GLY A 110 11.56 -9.81 -9.31
C GLY A 110 13.01 -10.02 -8.85
N ALA A 111 13.22 -10.41 -7.60
CA ALA A 111 14.52 -10.60 -6.95
C ALA A 111 15.44 -9.37 -6.95
N GLU A 112 14.93 -8.16 -7.24
CA GLU A 112 15.68 -6.91 -7.01
C GLU A 112 15.59 -6.48 -5.54
N PRO A 113 16.58 -5.75 -4.99
CA PRO A 113 16.48 -5.20 -3.65
C PRO A 113 15.30 -4.21 -3.52
N PHE A 114 14.45 -4.42 -2.52
CA PHE A 114 13.28 -3.58 -2.27
C PHE A 114 13.22 -3.11 -0.81
N ALA A 115 12.47 -2.04 -0.56
CA ALA A 115 12.05 -1.67 0.79
C ALA A 115 10.67 -2.25 1.09
N VAL A 116 10.42 -2.60 2.35
CA VAL A 116 9.07 -2.91 2.82
C VAL A 116 8.55 -1.73 3.62
N VAL A 117 7.42 -1.17 3.22
CA VAL A 117 6.78 -0.05 3.91
C VAL A 117 5.30 -0.33 3.98
N SER A 118 4.75 -0.53 5.18
CA SER A 118 3.37 -0.99 5.33
C SER A 118 2.78 -0.57 6.67
N ASN A 119 1.50 -0.22 6.66
CA ASN A 119 0.68 -0.14 7.88
C ASN A 119 0.05 -1.52 8.12
N LEU A 120 0.85 -2.44 8.66
CA LEU A 120 0.50 -3.86 8.69
C LEU A 120 -0.78 -4.14 9.50
N PRO A 121 -1.65 -5.03 9.02
CA PRO A 121 -2.74 -5.56 9.83
C PRO A 121 -2.20 -6.36 11.03
N TYR A 122 -2.81 -6.16 12.20
CA TYR A 122 -2.33 -6.75 13.47
C TYR A 122 -2.26 -8.28 13.47
N ASN A 123 -3.09 -8.95 12.66
CA ASN A 123 -3.18 -10.41 12.60
C ASN A 123 -2.02 -11.06 11.84
N VAL A 124 -1.32 -10.33 10.96
CA VAL A 124 -0.22 -10.88 10.13
C VAL A 124 1.14 -10.24 10.39
N GLY A 125 1.18 -9.08 11.06
CA GLY A 125 2.41 -8.29 11.20
C GLY A 125 3.60 -9.05 11.79
N THR A 126 3.42 -9.75 12.92
CA THR A 126 4.51 -10.54 13.54
C THR A 126 4.97 -11.69 12.64
N ALA A 127 4.03 -12.37 11.98
CA ALA A 127 4.35 -13.52 11.15
C ALA A 127 5.10 -13.11 9.87
N LEU A 128 4.75 -11.97 9.28
CA LEU A 128 5.50 -11.38 8.17
C LEU A 128 6.89 -10.93 8.61
N PHE A 129 6.99 -10.24 9.75
CA PHE A 129 8.27 -9.75 10.25
C PHE A 129 9.29 -10.87 10.50
N VAL A 130 8.86 -12.03 10.99
CA VAL A 130 9.76 -13.19 11.18
C VAL A 130 10.15 -13.87 9.86
N LYS A 131 9.38 -13.68 8.79
CA LYS A 131 9.65 -14.25 7.46
C LYS A 131 10.57 -13.37 6.60
N TRP A 132 10.70 -12.08 6.90
CA TRP A 132 11.59 -11.13 6.21
C TRP A 132 13.00 -11.17 6.80
#